data_AF-A0ABD3W6U7-F1
#
_entry.id   AF-A0ABD3W6U7-F1
#
_cell.length_a   1.000
_cell.length_b   1.000
_cell.length_c   1.000
_cell.angle_alpha   90.00
_cell.angle_beta   90.00
_cell.angle_gamma   90.00
#
_symmetry.space_group_name_H-M   'P 1'
#
loop_
_entity.id
_entity.type
_entity.pdbx_description
1 polymer ?
#
loop_
_entity_poly.entity_id
_entity_poly.type
_entity_poly.pdbx_seq_one_letter_code
_entity_poly.pdbx_strand_id
1 'polypeptide(L)'
;MKLAQIEDAGEFQFIRNTLKNHYDVHAGEILEFWIDGWYMASESQWVWSSLNTKVNFFSWAHGEPNGIDQCIGLYNHQDFLMNDDKCEVARAYICEDE
;
A
#
# COMPACT_ATOMS: atom_id res chain seq x y z
N MET A 1 -8.98 -0.83 15.03
CA MET A 1 -7.69 -1.33 14.50
C MET A 1 -7.87 -2.32 13.35
N LYS A 2 -7.62 -1.85 12.13
CA LYS A 2 -7.57 -2.59 10.84
C LYS A 2 -6.30 -2.20 10.08
N LEU A 3 -5.99 -2.84 8.95
CA LEU A 3 -4.94 -2.33 8.06
C LEU A 3 -5.36 -0.95 7.52
N ALA A 4 -4.39 -0.07 7.28
CA ALA A 4 -4.65 1.30 6.88
C ALA A 4 -5.31 1.37 5.50
N GLN A 5 -6.39 2.15 5.38
CA GLN A 5 -7.07 2.45 4.12
C GLN A 5 -6.67 3.86 3.72
N ILE A 6 -6.09 4.03 2.52
CA ILE A 6 -5.64 5.35 2.06
C ILE A 6 -6.73 5.93 1.15
N GLU A 7 -7.66 6.66 1.74
CA GLU A 7 -8.87 7.15 1.09
C GLU A 7 -8.63 8.39 0.24
N ASP A 8 -7.61 9.18 0.59
CA ASP A 8 -7.28 10.41 -0.13
C ASP A 8 -5.78 10.78 -0.17
N ALA A 9 -5.49 11.87 -0.90
CA ALA A 9 -4.13 12.38 -1.06
C ALA A 9 -3.54 12.93 0.26
N GLY A 10 -4.36 13.42 1.18
CA GLY A 10 -3.93 13.93 2.48
C GLY A 10 -3.41 12.80 3.36
N GLU A 11 -4.16 11.70 3.46
CA GLU A 11 -3.76 10.49 4.18
C GLU A 11 -2.50 9.87 3.57
N PHE A 12 -2.46 9.78 2.23
CA PHE A 12 -1.27 9.29 1.53
C PHE A 12 -0.02 10.10 1.89
N GLN A 13 -0.12 11.44 1.85
CA GLN A 13 1.01 12.30 2.20
C GLN A 13 1.39 12.17 3.68
N PHE A 14 0.41 12.05 4.57
CA PHE A 14 0.68 11.85 5.99
C PHE A 14 1.46 10.55 6.25
N ILE A 15 0.99 9.43 5.72
CA ILE A 15 1.65 8.12 5.87
C ILE A 15 3.03 8.15 5.21
N ARG A 16 3.13 8.60 3.97
CA ARG A 16 4.39 8.67 3.23
C ARG A 16 5.43 9.54 3.93
N ASN A 17 5.06 10.71 4.42
CA ASN A 17 6.00 11.58 5.14
C ASN A 17 6.41 10.97 6.49
N THR A 18 5.49 10.28 7.17
CA THR A 18 5.80 9.55 8.41
C THR A 18 6.83 8.45 8.15
N LEU A 19 6.63 7.64 7.11
CA LEU A 19 7.58 6.59 6.72
C LEU A 19 8.94 7.16 6.33
N LYS A 20 8.98 8.23 5.53
CA LYS A 20 10.24 8.91 5.14
C LYS A 20 11.01 9.49 6.31
N ASN A 21 10.32 9.95 7.34
CA ASN A 21 10.96 10.49 8.54
C ASN A 21 11.55 9.39 9.43
N HIS A 22 11.07 8.15 9.29
CA HIS A 22 11.50 7.02 10.12
C HIS A 22 12.48 6.07 9.40
N TYR A 23 12.34 5.93 8.08
CA TYR A 23 13.10 4.99 7.27
C TYR A 23 13.84 5.73 6.15
N ASP A 24 15.13 5.43 6.00
CA ASP A 24 15.95 5.99 4.93
C ASP A 24 15.72 5.22 3.62
N VAL A 25 15.26 5.94 2.59
CA VAL A 25 15.03 5.41 1.23
C VAL A 25 16.33 5.07 0.48
N HIS A 26 17.49 5.46 1.02
CA HIS A 26 18.81 5.26 0.43
C HIS A 26 19.71 4.30 1.22
N ALA A 27 19.22 3.72 2.32
CA ALA A 27 20.00 2.80 3.16
C ALA A 27 20.35 1.46 2.49
N GLY A 28 19.84 1.19 1.28
CA GLY A 28 20.05 -0.06 0.54
C GLY A 28 19.21 -1.23 1.06
N GLU A 29 18.41 -1.02 2.11
CA GLU A 29 17.41 -1.97 2.59
C GLU A 29 16.13 -1.85 1.75
N ILE A 30 15.62 -2.99 1.30
CA ILE A 30 14.36 -3.09 0.58
C ILE A 30 13.25 -3.29 1.61
N LEU A 31 12.42 -2.26 1.79
CA LEU A 31 11.31 -2.26 2.74
C LEU A 31 9.99 -2.03 2.02
N GLU A 32 9.00 -2.80 2.41
CA GLU A 32 7.65 -2.67 1.91
C GLU A 32 6.67 -2.90 3.06
N PHE A 33 5.65 -2.06 3.11
CA PHE A 33 4.68 -2.03 4.19
C PHE A 33 3.30 -2.32 3.64
N TRP A 34 2.66 -3.38 4.12
CA TRP A 34 1.28 -3.66 3.75
C TRP A 34 0.34 -2.58 4.28
N ILE A 35 -0.55 -2.15 3.40
CA ILE A 35 -1.76 -1.40 3.75
C ILE A 35 -2.96 -2.30 3.47
N ASP A 36 -4.17 -1.86 3.81
CA ASP A 36 -5.36 -2.55 3.34
C ASP A 36 -5.40 -2.44 1.81
N GLY A 37 -6.08 -3.36 1.14
CA GLY A 37 -6.24 -3.31 -0.31
C GLY A 37 -5.86 -4.62 -0.97
N TRP A 38 -6.80 -5.17 -1.73
CA TRP A 38 -6.53 -6.30 -2.60
C TRP A 38 -7.33 -6.26 -3.90
N TYR A 39 -6.82 -6.95 -4.93
CA TYR A 39 -7.47 -7.05 -6.22
C TYR A 39 -8.51 -8.17 -6.24
N MET A 40 -9.79 -7.79 -6.22
CA MET A 40 -10.91 -8.71 -6.30
C MET A 40 -11.18 -9.11 -7.76
N ALA A 41 -10.63 -10.25 -8.17
CA ALA A 41 -10.74 -10.75 -9.55
C ALA A 41 -12.18 -10.97 -10.03
N SER A 42 -13.10 -11.38 -9.15
CA SER A 42 -14.52 -11.61 -9.49
C SER A 42 -15.25 -10.34 -9.94
N GLU A 43 -14.82 -9.18 -9.44
CA GLU A 43 -15.41 -7.88 -9.77
C GLU A 43 -14.45 -7.01 -10.61
N SER A 44 -13.26 -7.53 -10.91
CA SER A 44 -12.20 -6.84 -11.66
C SER A 44 -11.86 -5.45 -11.09
N GLN A 45 -11.74 -5.36 -9.76
CA GLN A 45 -11.46 -4.10 -9.08
C GLN A 45 -10.63 -4.28 -7.80
N TRP A 46 -9.94 -3.22 -7.39
CA TRP A 46 -9.29 -3.13 -6.08
C TRP A 46 -10.32 -2.76 -5.01
N VAL A 47 -10.27 -3.44 -3.89
CA VAL A 47 -11.13 -3.18 -2.72
C VAL A 47 -10.32 -3.13 -1.44
N TRP A 48 -10.74 -2.28 -0.50
CA TRP A 48 -10.30 -2.39 0.89
C TRP A 48 -10.92 -3.66 1.50
N SER A 49 -10.08 -4.61 1.91
CA SER A 49 -10.51 -5.92 2.37
C SER A 49 -11.37 -5.85 3.63
N SER A 50 -11.10 -4.87 4.51
CA SER A 50 -11.78 -4.78 5.80
C SER A 50 -13.23 -4.31 5.69
N LEU A 51 -13.52 -3.40 4.74
CA LEU A 51 -14.86 -2.83 4.54
C LEU A 51 -15.56 -3.40 3.29
N ASN A 52 -14.84 -4.14 2.45
CA ASN A 52 -15.29 -4.59 1.13
C ASN A 52 -15.79 -3.42 0.26
N THR A 53 -15.08 -2.30 0.33
CA THR A 53 -15.38 -1.06 -0.42
C THR A 53 -14.36 -0.84 -1.51
N LYS A 54 -14.78 -0.27 -2.64
CA LYS A 54 -13.89 0.04 -3.76
C LYS A 54 -12.81 1.05 -3.36
N VAL A 55 -11.57 0.79 -3.76
CA VAL A 55 -10.47 1.76 -3.69
C VAL A 55 -10.68 2.84 -4.76
N ASN A 56 -10.77 4.10 -4.32
CA ASN A 56 -10.99 5.25 -5.22
C ASN A 56 -9.77 6.15 -5.39
N PHE A 57 -8.78 6.01 -4.50
CA PHE A 57 -7.53 6.75 -4.54
C PHE A 57 -6.38 5.78 -4.77
N PHE A 58 -5.48 6.12 -5.70
CA PHE A 58 -4.26 5.36 -5.95
C PHE A 58 -3.08 6.30 -6.10
N SER A 59 -1.93 5.87 -5.58
CA SER A 59 -0.63 6.51 -5.82
C SER A 59 0.40 5.45 -6.18
N TRP A 60 0.16 4.78 -7.30
CA TRP A 60 1.02 3.70 -7.81
C TRP A 60 2.44 4.19 -8.12
N ALA A 61 3.41 3.34 -7.81
CA ALA A 61 4.78 3.49 -8.25
C ALA A 61 4.87 3.42 -9.77
N HIS A 62 5.99 3.90 -10.32
CA HIS A 62 6.21 3.81 -11.76
C HIS A 62 6.26 2.35 -12.21
N GLY A 63 5.35 1.97 -13.11
CA GLY A 63 5.22 0.59 -13.60
C GLY A 63 4.16 -0.23 -12.87
N GLU A 64 3.56 0.31 -11.82
CA GLU A 64 2.53 -0.37 -11.02
C GLU A 64 1.10 0.12 -11.35
N PRO A 65 0.07 -0.72 -11.15
CA PRO A 65 0.20 -2.14 -10.84
C PRO A 65 0.66 -2.94 -12.06
N ASN A 66 1.58 -3.88 -11.86
CA ASN A 66 2.16 -4.73 -12.90
C ASN A 66 1.42 -6.08 -13.04
N GLY A 67 0.53 -6.41 -12.11
CA GLY A 67 -0.30 -7.61 -12.12
C GLY A 67 0.46 -8.89 -11.76
N ILE A 68 1.64 -8.75 -11.13
CA ILE A 68 2.38 -9.87 -10.55
C ILE A 68 1.60 -10.44 -9.37
N ASP A 69 0.82 -9.61 -8.65
CA ASP A 69 -0.02 -10.08 -7.55
C ASP A 69 -1.24 -9.18 -7.24
N GLN A 70 -1.78 -9.28 -6.02
CA GLN A 70 -3.11 -8.79 -5.64
C GLN A 70 -3.13 -7.99 -4.34
N CYS A 71 -2.04 -7.79 -3.57
CA CYS A 71 -2.07 -7.00 -2.33
C CYS A 71 -1.31 -5.68 -2.45
N ILE A 72 -1.80 -4.61 -1.82
CA ILE A 72 -1.20 -3.27 -1.92
C ILE A 72 -0.15 -3.06 -0.83
N GLY A 73 1.09 -2.80 -1.24
CA GLY A 73 2.21 -2.42 -0.38
C GLY A 73 2.74 -1.01 -0.68
N LEU A 74 3.34 -0.35 0.31
CA LEU A 74 4.09 0.90 0.14
C LEU A 74 5.58 0.61 0.06
N TYR A 75 6.19 0.89 -1.09
CA TYR A 75 7.54 0.43 -1.40
C TYR A 75 8.59 1.53 -1.25
N ASN A 76 9.54 1.36 -0.33
CA ASN A 76 10.50 2.43 0.03
C ASN A 76 11.39 2.88 -1.14
N HIS A 77 11.82 1.94 -1.98
CA HIS A 77 12.68 2.20 -3.14
C HIS A 77 11.96 3.01 -4.24
N GLN A 78 10.64 3.02 -4.23
CA GLN A 78 9.79 3.83 -5.09
C GLN A 78 9.11 4.94 -4.27
N ASP A 79 9.84 5.50 -3.30
CA ASP A 79 9.43 6.68 -2.58
C ASP A 79 8.15 6.50 -1.74
N PHE A 80 7.93 5.27 -1.26
CA PHE A 80 6.72 4.80 -0.57
C PHE A 80 5.43 4.98 -1.38
N LEU A 81 5.53 4.85 -2.71
CA LEU A 81 4.37 4.70 -3.59
C LEU A 81 3.81 3.27 -3.53
N MET A 82 2.56 3.12 -3.98
CA MET A 82 1.84 1.84 -3.96
C MET A 82 2.43 0.85 -4.98
N ASN A 83 2.43 -0.42 -4.61
CA ASN A 83 2.89 -1.55 -5.38
C ASN A 83 1.90 -2.71 -5.24
N ASP A 84 1.67 -3.51 -6.28
CA ASP A 84 1.01 -4.81 -6.12
C ASP A 84 2.06 -5.90 -5.92
N ASP A 85 1.96 -6.63 -4.82
CA ASP A 85 2.90 -7.70 -4.49
C ASP A 85 2.21 -8.87 -3.77
N LYS A 86 2.94 -9.98 -3.71
CA LYS A 86 2.53 -11.28 -3.18
C LYS A 86 1.97 -11.20 -1.78
N CYS A 87 0.66 -11.38 -1.67
CA CYS A 87 -0.07 -11.33 -0.40
C CYS A 87 0.53 -12.26 0.68
N GLU A 88 1.18 -13.37 0.30
CA GLU A 88 1.75 -14.33 1.25
C GLU A 88 3.14 -13.92 1.78
N VAL A 89 3.74 -12.85 1.25
CA VAL A 89 5.06 -12.39 1.71
C VAL A 89 4.92 -11.73 3.07
N ALA A 90 5.69 -12.24 4.04
CA ALA A 90 5.78 -11.66 5.37
C ALA A 90 6.48 -10.29 5.29
N ARG A 91 5.72 -9.22 5.54
CA ARG A 91 6.22 -7.83 5.56
C ARG A 91 5.71 -7.09 6.78
N ALA A 92 6.32 -5.94 7.07
CA ALA A 92 5.75 -4.98 7.99
C ALA A 92 4.41 -4.46 7.45
N TYR A 93 3.56 -3.90 8.32
CA TYR A 93 2.24 -3.42 7.94
C TYR A 93 1.87 -2.17 8.72
N ILE A 94 0.95 -1.39 8.15
CA ILE A 94 0.44 -0.16 8.75
C ILE A 94 -1.01 -0.40 9.13
N CYS A 95 -1.35 -0.07 10.38
CA CYS A 95 -2.71 -0.11 10.88
C CYS A 95 -3.26 1.30 11.08
N GLU A 96 -4.58 1.39 11.06
CA GLU A 96 -5.33 2.58 11.45
C GLU A 96 -6.33 2.24 12.56
N ASP A 97 -6.73 3.28 13.28
CA ASP A 97 -7.88 3.26 14.17
C ASP A 97 -8.86 4.34 13.70
N GLU A 98 -10.16 4.05 13.80
CA GLU A 98 -11.23 5.00 13.46
C GLU A 98 -11.61 5.87 14.67
#